data_AF-A0A947KVZ6-F1
#
_entry.id   AF-A0A947KVZ6-F1
#
_cell.length_a   1.000
_cell.length_b   1.000
_cell.length_c   1.000
_cell.angle_alpha   90.00
_cell.angle_beta   90.00
_cell.angle_gamma   90.00
#
_symmetry.space_group_name_H-M   'P 1'
#
loop_
_entity.id
_entity.type
_entity.pdbx_description
1 polymer ?
#
loop_
_entity_poly.entity_id
_entity_poly.type
_entity_poly.pdbx_seq_one_letter_code
_entity_poly.pdbx_strand_id
1 'polypeptide(L)'
;MFDFLSSDWFIVSLEIVFLILIVFDVKKYVQTKKKEYITNIVLTIGFFIWTAIPFYNSYITWNAGDKKEYVSTCRSENNESLCECISDAVFKEYTLESFEALDKNGSDFKEFIKETKEECLDDSWF
;
A
#
# COMPACT_ATOMS: atom_id res chain seq x y z
N MET A 1 -10.69 2.46 -0.35
CA MET A 1 -11.17 1.85 0.91
C MET A 1 -10.23 2.01 2.11
N PHE A 2 -9.05 2.63 1.98
CA PHE A 2 -8.15 2.83 3.12
C PHE A 2 -7.41 4.18 3.02
N ASP A 3 -8.12 5.27 2.73
CA ASP A 3 -7.50 6.60 2.70
C ASP A 3 -6.84 6.96 4.04
N PHE A 4 -7.37 6.43 5.13
CA PHE A 4 -6.74 6.54 6.43
C PHE A 4 -5.47 5.68 6.54
N LEU A 5 -5.36 4.49 5.91
CA LEU A 5 -4.12 3.70 5.97
C LEU A 5 -3.00 4.37 5.15
N SER A 6 -3.34 5.10 4.09
CA SER A 6 -2.40 5.94 3.32
C SER A 6 -2.18 7.31 3.92
N SER A 7 -2.89 7.66 4.99
CA SER A 7 -2.62 8.87 5.72
C SER A 7 -1.24 8.76 6.37
N ASP A 8 -0.42 9.79 6.17
CA ASP A 8 0.87 9.93 6.87
C ASP A 8 0.73 9.67 8.37
N TRP A 9 -0.42 10.08 8.95
CA TRP A 9 -0.71 9.85 10.36
C TRP A 9 -0.83 8.37 10.74
N PHE A 10 -1.44 7.55 9.89
CA PHE A 10 -1.57 6.12 10.14
C PHE A 10 -0.24 5.41 9.98
N ILE A 11 0.55 5.74 8.95
CA ILE A 11 1.90 5.20 8.77
C ILE A 11 2.76 5.51 9.99
N VAL A 12 2.78 6.78 10.42
CA VAL A 12 3.52 7.20 11.61
C VAL A 12 3.01 6.50 12.87
N SER A 13 1.70 6.33 13.02
CA SER A 13 1.12 5.60 14.16
C SER A 13 1.52 4.13 14.16
N LEU A 14 1.52 3.50 12.99
CA LEU A 14 1.88 2.10 12.79
C LEU A 14 3.37 1.90 13.09
N GLU A 15 4.26 2.75 12.58
CA GLU A 15 5.69 2.76 12.92
C GLU A 15 5.93 2.85 14.44
N ILE A 16 5.21 3.74 15.14
CA ILE A 16 5.30 3.87 16.60
C ILE A 16 4.89 2.56 17.30
N VAL A 17 3.81 1.91 16.86
CA VAL A 17 3.37 0.62 17.42
C VAL A 17 4.44 -0.45 17.20
N PHE A 18 5.02 -0.55 16.00
CA PHE A 18 6.09 -1.50 15.70
C PHE A 18 7.33 -1.26 16.56
N LEU A 19 7.74 0.00 16.74
CA LEU A 19 8.85 0.35 17.63
C LEU A 19 8.59 -0.07 19.08
N ILE A 20 7.37 0.15 19.58
CA ILE A 20 6.99 -0.25 20.95
C ILE A 20 7.08 -1.77 21.10
N LEU A 21 6.57 -2.54 20.13
CA LEU A 21 6.64 -4.01 20.15
C LEU A 21 8.08 -4.51 20.16
N ILE A 22 8.93 -3.97 19.29
CA ILE A 22 10.35 -4.33 19.22
C ILE A 22 11.05 -4.00 20.55
N VAL A 23 10.84 -2.79 21.09
CA VAL A 23 11.44 -2.39 22.38
C VAL A 23 10.96 -3.27 23.52
N PHE A 24 9.68 -3.64 23.54
CA PHE A 24 9.11 -4.54 24.53
C PHE A 24 9.76 -5.93 24.46
N ASP A 25 9.86 -6.52 23.27
CA ASP A 25 10.45 -7.84 23.08
C ASP A 25 11.96 -7.84 23.34
N VAL A 26 12.68 -6.78 22.97
CA VAL A 26 14.10 -6.61 23.32
C VAL A 26 14.27 -6.54 24.84
N LYS A 27 13.45 -5.74 25.53
CA LYS A 27 13.49 -5.65 27.00
C LYS A 27 13.23 -7.00 27.65
N LYS A 28 12.21 -7.74 27.17
CA LYS A 28 11.87 -9.08 27.67
C LYS A 28 12.96 -10.11 27.35
N TYR A 29 13.59 -10.02 26.19
CA TYR A 29 14.72 -10.85 25.83
C TYR A 29 15.91 -10.62 26.76
N VAL A 30 16.24 -9.36 27.07
CA VAL A 30 17.33 -9.05 28.01
C VAL A 30 17.05 -9.61 29.40
N GLN A 31 15.79 -9.54 29.87
CA GLN A 31 15.39 -10.05 31.19
C GLN A 31 15.35 -11.58 31.28
N THR A 32 14.82 -12.26 30.26
CA THR A 32 14.51 -13.69 30.33
C THR A 32 15.48 -14.57 29.54
N LYS A 33 16.20 -14.00 28.57
CA LYS A 33 17.06 -14.68 27.59
C LYS A 33 16.35 -15.77 26.77
N LYS A 34 15.02 -15.80 26.75
CA LYS A 34 14.23 -16.77 25.97
C LYS A 34 14.30 -16.45 24.48
N LYS A 35 14.54 -17.48 23.66
CA LYS A 35 14.64 -17.35 22.20
C LYS A 35 13.32 -16.95 21.52
N GLU A 36 12.19 -17.22 22.16
CA GLU A 36 10.85 -16.82 21.69
C GLU A 36 10.78 -15.31 21.37
N TYR A 37 11.40 -14.47 22.19
CA TYR A 37 11.44 -13.02 21.95
C TYR A 37 12.29 -12.62 20.74
N ILE A 38 13.35 -13.38 20.40
CA ILE A 38 14.10 -13.16 19.16
C ILE A 38 13.21 -13.50 17.97
N THR A 39 12.51 -14.62 18.02
CA THR A 39 11.58 -15.02 16.97
C THR A 39 10.49 -13.98 16.78
N ASN A 40 9.91 -13.46 17.86
CA ASN A 40 8.93 -12.37 17.79
C ASN A 40 9.51 -11.13 17.12
N ILE A 41 10.71 -10.68 17.50
CA ILE A 41 11.36 -9.52 16.85
C ILE A 41 11.52 -9.73 15.35
N VAL A 42 11.99 -10.90 14.92
CA VAL A 42 12.16 -11.22 13.49
C VAL A 42 10.82 -11.22 12.77
N LEU A 43 9.78 -11.82 13.36
CA LEU A 43 8.43 -11.82 12.80
C LEU A 43 7.84 -10.41 12.72
N THR A 44 8.04 -9.58 13.74
CA THR A 44 7.60 -8.20 13.79
C THR A 44 8.28 -7.36 12.71
N ILE A 45 9.59 -7.54 12.48
CA ILE A 45 10.31 -6.86 11.39
C ILE A 45 9.81 -7.35 10.03
N GLY A 46 9.62 -8.66 9.84
CA GLY A 46 9.09 -9.21 8.60
C GLY A 46 7.69 -8.70 8.28
N PHE A 47 6.82 -8.64 9.30
CA PHE A 47 5.48 -8.10 9.18
C PHE A 47 5.49 -6.60 8.86
N PHE A 48 6.37 -5.82 9.51
CA PHE A 48 6.56 -4.39 9.22
C PHE A 48 6.90 -4.17 7.74
N ILE A 49 7.90 -4.88 7.22
CA ILE A 49 8.30 -4.80 5.82
C ILE A 49 7.11 -5.15 4.91
N TRP A 50 6.44 -6.28 5.17
CA TRP A 50 5.29 -6.70 4.36
C TRP A 50 4.18 -5.66 4.33
N THR A 51 3.85 -5.05 5.48
CA THR A 51 2.84 -3.98 5.55
C THR A 51 3.28 -2.67 4.91
N ALA A 52 4.59 -2.38 4.88
CA ALA A 52 5.13 -1.13 4.35
C ALA A 52 5.37 -1.13 2.83
N ILE A 53 5.52 -2.30 2.20
CA ILE A 53 5.74 -2.44 0.74
C ILE A 53 4.72 -1.68 -0.12
N PRO A 54 3.39 -1.83 0.04
CA PRO A 54 2.43 -1.14 -0.81
C PRO A 54 2.50 0.39 -0.66
N PHE A 55 2.89 0.89 0.52
CA PHE A 55 3.11 2.32 0.75
C PHE A 55 4.41 2.81 0.13
N TYR A 56 5.47 2.01 0.19
CA TYR A 56 6.73 2.31 -0.48
C TYR A 56 6.51 2.48 -2.00
N ASN A 57 5.78 1.56 -2.63
CA ASN A 57 5.49 1.64 -4.07
C ASN A 57 4.66 2.88 -4.42
N SER A 58 3.60 3.16 -3.66
CA SER A 58 2.80 4.36 -3.86
C SER A 58 3.61 5.64 -3.67
N TYR A 59 4.40 5.78 -2.61
CA TYR A 59 5.08 7.05 -2.28
C TYR A 59 6.41 7.28 -3.00
N ILE A 60 7.17 6.22 -3.30
CA ILE A 60 8.58 6.36 -3.73
C ILE A 60 8.76 6.08 -5.21
N THR A 61 8.00 5.15 -5.81
CA THR A 61 8.18 4.82 -7.24
C THR A 61 7.47 5.75 -8.21
N TRP A 62 6.44 6.48 -7.78
CA TRP A 62 5.70 7.41 -8.64
C TRP A 62 5.91 8.85 -8.17
N ASN A 63 6.48 9.69 -9.03
CA ASN A 63 6.63 11.11 -8.70
C ASN A 63 5.27 11.82 -8.75
N ALA A 64 5.12 12.91 -8.01
CA ALA A 64 3.89 13.69 -7.94
C ALA A 64 3.46 14.29 -9.30
N GLY A 65 4.41 14.46 -10.24
CA GLY A 65 4.12 14.86 -11.62
C GLY A 65 3.41 13.75 -12.40
N ASP A 66 4.00 12.55 -12.41
CA ASP A 66 3.51 11.39 -13.17
C ASP A 66 2.13 10.92 -12.65
N LYS A 67 1.93 10.97 -11.33
CA LYS A 67 0.62 10.72 -10.72
C LYS A 67 -0.45 11.69 -11.21
N LYS A 68 -0.11 12.98 -11.29
CA LYS A 68 -1.05 14.02 -11.76
C LYS A 68 -1.38 13.84 -13.23
N GLU A 69 -0.40 13.47 -14.06
CA GLU A 69 -0.60 13.20 -15.48
C GLU A 69 -1.53 11.98 -15.69
N TYR A 70 -1.30 10.89 -14.96
CA TYR A 70 -2.13 9.70 -15.02
C TYR A 70 -3.58 9.97 -14.58
N VAL A 71 -3.77 10.63 -13.43
CA VAL A 71 -5.11 11.02 -12.94
C VAL A 71 -5.81 11.98 -13.91
N SER A 72 -5.07 12.90 -14.55
CA SER A 72 -5.66 13.84 -15.51
C SER A 72 -6.19 13.17 -16.77
N THR A 73 -5.53 12.10 -17.23
CA THR A 73 -5.98 11.30 -18.37
C THR A 73 -7.30 10.61 -18.05
N CYS A 74 -7.42 10.08 -16.84
CA CYS A 74 -8.59 9.34 -16.39
C CYS A 74 -9.78 10.25 -16.00
N ARG A 75 -9.55 11.49 -15.49
CA ARG A 75 -10.61 12.49 -15.26
C ARG A 75 -11.37 12.88 -16.53
N SER A 76 -10.79 12.68 -17.71
CA SER A 76 -11.45 12.95 -18.98
C SER A 76 -12.58 11.95 -19.32
N GLU A 77 -12.66 10.79 -18.64
CA GLU A 77 -13.58 9.68 -18.96
C GLU A 77 -14.77 9.46 -17.99
N ASN A 78 -15.16 10.48 -17.21
CA ASN A 78 -16.26 10.51 -16.22
C ASN A 78 -15.99 9.87 -14.84
N ASN A 79 -16.56 10.57 -13.83
CA ASN A 79 -16.58 10.31 -12.39
C ASN A 79 -15.21 10.41 -11.68
N GLU A 80 -14.96 11.58 -11.08
CA GLU A 80 -13.70 11.95 -10.41
C GLU A 80 -13.33 10.96 -9.29
N SER A 81 -14.31 10.50 -8.51
CA SER A 81 -14.09 9.57 -7.40
C SER A 81 -13.68 8.16 -7.84
N LEU A 82 -14.34 7.63 -8.88
CA LEU A 82 -14.01 6.33 -9.47
C LEU A 82 -12.59 6.35 -10.05
N CYS A 83 -12.26 7.45 -10.72
CA CYS A 83 -10.95 7.64 -11.33
C CYS A 83 -9.83 7.71 -10.29
N GLU A 84 -10.05 8.44 -9.19
CA GLU A 84 -9.09 8.50 -8.09
C GLU A 84 -8.90 7.12 -7.45
N CYS A 85 -9.98 6.37 -7.23
CA CYS A 85 -9.92 5.01 -6.66
C CYS A 85 -9.09 4.05 -7.52
N ILE A 86 -9.35 4.01 -8.84
CA ILE A 86 -8.61 3.16 -9.77
C ILE A 86 -7.14 3.59 -9.86
N SER A 87 -6.87 4.90 -9.90
CA SER A 87 -5.51 5.43 -9.97
C SER A 87 -4.70 5.07 -8.72
N ASP A 88 -5.31 5.18 -7.55
CA ASP A 88 -4.70 4.82 -6.28
C ASP A 88 -4.36 3.33 -6.19
N ALA A 89 -5.22 2.46 -6.71
CA ALA A 89 -4.96 1.03 -6.78
C ALA A 89 -3.77 0.73 -7.69
N VAL A 90 -3.70 1.38 -8.87
CA VAL A 90 -2.58 1.25 -9.81
C VAL A 90 -1.25 1.70 -9.17
N PHE A 91 -1.24 2.82 -8.44
CA PHE A 91 -0.03 3.32 -7.78
C PHE A 91 0.45 2.43 -6.63
N LYS A 92 -0.45 1.68 -5.99
CA LYS A 92 -0.11 0.76 -4.89
C LYS A 92 0.42 -0.59 -5.40
N GLU A 93 -0.12 -1.07 -6.52
CA GLU A 93 0.22 -2.36 -7.10
C GLU A 93 1.50 -2.30 -7.96
N TYR A 94 1.63 -1.26 -8.79
CA TYR A 94 2.70 -1.17 -9.78
C TYR A 94 3.72 -0.08 -9.45
N THR A 95 4.99 -0.34 -9.76
CA THR A 95 6.02 0.71 -9.86
C THR A 95 5.89 1.42 -11.21
N LEU A 96 6.45 2.62 -11.37
CA LEU A 96 6.41 3.31 -12.65
C LEU A 96 7.03 2.45 -13.78
N GLU A 97 8.18 1.82 -13.51
CA GLU A 97 8.84 0.93 -14.48
C GLU A 97 8.00 -0.30 -14.83
N SER A 98 7.36 -0.93 -13.84
CA SER A 98 6.51 -2.10 -14.10
C SER A 98 5.22 -1.72 -14.79
N PHE A 99 4.68 -0.53 -14.53
CA PHE A 99 3.51 0.02 -15.19
C PHE A 99 3.78 0.41 -16.64
N GLU A 100 4.93 1.01 -16.93
CA GLU A 100 5.36 1.34 -18.29
C GLU A 100 5.67 0.09 -19.12
N ALA A 101 6.26 -0.93 -18.50
CA ALA A 101 6.54 -2.21 -19.14
C ALA A 101 5.32 -3.12 -19.27
N LEU A 102 4.19 -2.76 -18.65
CA LEU A 102 2.99 -3.58 -18.61
C LEU A 102 2.30 -3.62 -19.97
N ASP A 103 1.86 -4.82 -20.39
CA ASP A 103 0.97 -4.93 -21.54
C ASP A 103 -0.45 -4.48 -21.16
N LYS A 104 -0.77 -3.23 -21.48
CA LYS A 104 -2.09 -2.63 -21.24
C LYS A 104 -3.22 -3.36 -21.97
N ASN A 105 -2.91 -4.20 -22.95
CA ASN A 105 -3.87 -5.04 -23.65
C ASN A 105 -3.92 -6.49 -23.14
N GLY A 106 -3.02 -6.86 -22.22
CA GLY A 106 -2.95 -8.19 -21.62
C GLY A 106 -4.20 -8.54 -20.82
N SER A 107 -4.44 -9.85 -20.63
CA SER A 107 -5.54 -10.36 -19.81
C SER A 107 -5.45 -9.85 -18.37
N ASP A 108 -4.24 -9.83 -17.83
CA ASP A 108 -4.00 -9.65 -16.39
C ASP A 108 -4.28 -8.21 -15.96
N PHE A 109 -3.86 -7.22 -16.76
CA PHE A 109 -4.17 -5.82 -16.49
C PHE A 109 -5.67 -5.51 -16.69
N LYS A 110 -6.31 -6.13 -17.68
CA LYS A 110 -7.74 -5.97 -17.91
C LYS A 110 -8.58 -6.56 -16.77
N GLU A 111 -8.15 -7.70 -16.25
CA GLU A 111 -8.75 -8.34 -15.08
C GLU A 111 -8.57 -7.45 -13.85
N PHE A 112 -7.35 -6.97 -13.58
CA PHE A 112 -7.07 -6.03 -12.50
C PHE A 112 -7.94 -4.76 -12.57
N ILE A 113 -8.02 -4.09 -13.74
CA ILE A 113 -8.83 -2.89 -13.91
C ILE A 113 -10.32 -3.19 -13.74
N LYS A 114 -10.78 -4.37 -14.18
CA LYS A 114 -12.18 -4.79 -14.02
C LYS A 114 -12.52 -5.06 -12.56
N GLU A 115 -11.70 -5.82 -11.85
CA GLU A 115 -11.85 -6.10 -10.42
C GLU A 115 -11.80 -4.80 -9.62
N THR A 116 -10.81 -3.95 -9.86
CA THR A 116 -10.69 -2.64 -9.21
C THR A 116 -11.90 -1.77 -9.48
N LYS A 117 -12.44 -1.79 -10.71
CA LYS A 117 -13.64 -1.02 -11.06
C LYS A 117 -14.89 -1.57 -10.36
N GLU A 118 -15.02 -2.88 -10.21
CA GLU A 118 -16.08 -3.51 -9.44
C GLU A 118 -15.95 -3.14 -7.95
N GLU A 119 -14.75 -3.21 -7.37
CA GLU A 119 -14.49 -2.77 -5.98
C GLU A 119 -14.74 -1.27 -5.76
N CYS A 120 -14.42 -0.42 -6.74
CA CYS A 120 -14.62 1.03 -6.65
C CYS A 120 -16.06 1.48 -6.95
N LEU A 121 -16.87 0.65 -7.62
CA LEU A 121 -18.29 0.92 -7.91
C LEU A 121 -19.24 0.24 -6.94
N ASP A 122 -18.78 -0.77 -6.21
CA ASP A 122 -19.58 -1.46 -5.21
C ASP A 122 -19.74 -0.56 -3.98
N ASP A 123 -20.78 0.27 -4.00
CA ASP A 123 -21.27 1.02 -2.84
C ASP A 123 -21.78 0.07 -1.72
N SER A 124 -21.78 -1.26 -1.90
CA SER A 124 -22.48 -2.21 -1.01
C SER A 124 -21.83 -2.50 0.35
N TRP A 125 -20.77 -1.78 0.73
CA TRP A 125 -20.30 -1.75 2.13
C TRP A 125 -20.29 -0.34 2.75
N PHE A 126 -21.22 0.53 2.31
CA PHE A 126 -21.74 1.65 3.10
C PHE A 126 -23.27 1.65 3.17
#